data_AF-A0A7V0UH44-F1
#
_entry.id   AF-A0A7V0UH44-F1
#
_cell.length_a   1.000
_cell.length_b   1.000
_cell.length_c   1.000
_cell.angle_alpha   90.00
_cell.angle_beta   90.00
_cell.angle_gamma   90.00
#
_symmetry.space_group_name_H-M   'P 1'
#
loop_
_entity.id
_entity.type
_entity.pdbx_description
1 polymer ?
#
loop_
_entity_poly.entity_id
_entity_poly.type
_entity_poly.pdbx_seq_one_letter_code
_entity_poly.pdbx_strand_id
1 'polypeptide(L)'
;MAVFTGPNITRPPARAAGFSGVYAAPARTLDGGIVFVTATGEKAVWRNGAVGSRAQIQGGSMAQPAASRTHVFISAENGLHAFGASADALLRVFPWVGGGISPPAIGPSGHVYAIASNILFVFRPPQ
;
A
#
# COMPACT_ATOMS: atom_id res chain seq x y z
N MET A 1 -4.32 -16.42 14.68
CA MET A 1 -2.93 -16.07 14.33
C MET A 1 -2.84 -15.97 12.83
N ALA A 2 -2.45 -14.80 12.29
CA ALA A 2 -1.94 -14.67 10.93
C ALA A 2 -0.84 -13.60 10.92
N VAL A 3 0.30 -13.95 10.32
CA VAL A 3 1.48 -13.11 10.08
C VAL A 3 1.96 -13.48 8.69
N PHE A 4 2.07 -12.52 7.78
CA PHE A 4 2.92 -12.71 6.61
C PHE A 4 3.56 -11.41 6.14
N THR A 5 4.87 -11.47 5.90
CA THR A 5 5.76 -10.34 5.61
C THR A 5 6.64 -10.61 4.39
N GLY A 6 6.04 -11.07 3.29
CA GLY A 6 6.72 -11.27 2.02
C GLY A 6 7.88 -12.28 2.07
N PRO A 7 8.52 -12.59 0.93
CA PRO A 7 9.32 -13.82 0.79
C PRO A 7 10.65 -13.87 1.56
N ASN A 8 11.08 -12.81 2.26
CA ASN A 8 12.48 -12.74 2.77
C ASN A 8 12.68 -11.98 4.09
N ILE A 9 11.65 -11.76 4.91
CA ILE A 9 11.85 -11.10 6.22
C ILE A 9 11.72 -12.10 7.37
N THR A 10 12.85 -12.38 8.04
CA THR A 10 12.97 -13.25 9.21
C THR A 10 12.35 -12.68 10.49
N ARG A 11 11.99 -11.38 10.52
CA ARG A 11 11.22 -10.76 11.61
C ARG A 11 10.30 -9.65 11.06
N PRO A 12 8.97 -9.80 11.11
CA PRO A 12 8.02 -8.81 10.59
C PRO A 12 8.30 -7.39 11.11
N PRO A 13 8.60 -6.40 10.25
CA PRO A 13 8.79 -5.02 10.69
C PRO A 13 7.51 -4.50 11.36
N ALA A 14 6.36 -4.94 10.87
CA ALA A 14 5.04 -4.62 11.40
C ALA A 14 4.88 -5.02 12.88
N ARG A 15 5.19 -6.26 13.27
CA ARG A 15 5.08 -6.68 14.68
C ARG A 15 6.10 -5.98 15.56
N ALA A 16 7.34 -5.82 15.09
CA ALA A 16 8.37 -5.09 15.83
C ALA A 16 8.02 -3.61 16.04
N ALA A 17 7.16 -3.06 15.18
CA ALA A 17 6.73 -1.67 15.22
C ALA A 17 5.31 -1.46 15.79
N GLY A 18 4.71 -2.49 16.41
CA GLY A 18 3.42 -2.38 17.10
C GLY A 18 2.20 -2.38 16.18
N PHE A 19 2.32 -2.80 14.92
CA PHE A 19 1.18 -2.93 14.02
C PHE A 19 0.47 -4.27 14.21
N SER A 20 -0.84 -4.20 14.32
CA SER A 20 -1.75 -5.36 14.26
C SER A 20 -2.52 -5.38 12.93
N GLY A 21 -2.83 -6.56 12.42
CA GLY A 21 -3.70 -6.71 11.25
C GLY A 21 -3.06 -6.32 9.91
N VAL A 22 -1.77 -6.60 9.73
CA VAL A 22 -1.14 -6.59 8.40
C VAL A 22 -1.31 -7.96 7.76
N TYR A 23 -2.11 -8.04 6.70
CA TYR A 23 -2.50 -9.31 6.05
C TYR A 23 -1.83 -9.54 4.68
N ALA A 24 -1.32 -8.49 4.04
CA ALA A 24 -0.66 -8.56 2.76
C ALA A 24 0.86 -8.45 2.86
N ALA A 25 1.56 -8.92 1.83
CA ALA A 25 2.97 -8.62 1.66
C ALA A 25 3.20 -7.09 1.53
N PRO A 26 4.31 -6.56 2.05
CA PRO A 26 4.66 -5.16 1.86
C PRO A 26 5.16 -4.89 0.43
N ALA A 27 5.26 -3.61 0.08
CA ALA A 27 5.97 -3.14 -1.11
C ALA A 27 7.27 -2.45 -0.74
N ARG A 28 8.28 -2.52 -1.61
CA ARG A 28 9.53 -1.79 -1.45
C ARG A 28 9.52 -0.53 -2.32
N THR A 29 9.78 0.63 -1.73
CA THR A 29 9.90 1.91 -2.42
C THR A 29 11.27 2.07 -3.08
N LEU A 30 11.40 3.07 -3.97
CA LEU A 30 12.63 3.37 -4.70
C LEU A 30 13.83 3.62 -3.76
N ASP A 31 13.59 4.33 -2.65
CA ASP A 31 14.58 4.66 -1.62
C ASP A 31 14.83 3.50 -0.64
N GLY A 32 14.26 2.32 -0.89
CA GLY A 32 14.47 1.12 -0.09
C GLY A 32 13.57 1.00 1.15
N GLY A 33 12.64 1.94 1.35
CA GLY A 33 11.60 1.82 2.37
C GLY A 33 10.65 0.64 2.13
N ILE A 34 10.08 0.12 3.21
CA ILE A 34 9.13 -1.00 3.19
C ILE A 34 7.76 -0.47 3.62
N VAL A 35 6.83 -0.44 2.68
CA VAL A 35 5.47 0.06 2.88
C VAL A 35 4.53 -1.10 3.15
N PHE A 36 3.75 -0.98 4.22
CA PHE A 36 2.66 -1.90 4.51
C PHE A 36 1.45 -1.11 5.00
N VAL A 37 0.31 -1.79 4.95
CA VAL A 37 -0.98 -1.24 5.35
C VAL A 37 -1.70 -2.27 6.22
N THR A 38 -2.42 -1.80 7.23
CA THR A 38 -3.24 -2.64 8.11
C THR A 38 -4.67 -2.73 7.59
N ALA A 39 -5.40 -3.76 8.01
CA ALA A 39 -6.84 -3.88 7.78
C ALA A 39 -7.65 -2.75 8.43
N THR A 40 -7.06 -1.96 9.32
CA THR A 40 -7.70 -0.78 9.93
C THR A 40 -7.38 0.52 9.19
N GLY A 41 -6.55 0.48 8.14
CA GLY A 41 -6.21 1.67 7.35
C GLY A 41 -4.97 2.42 7.84
N GLU A 42 -4.15 1.83 8.71
CA GLU A 42 -2.86 2.41 9.06
C GLU A 42 -1.82 2.04 7.99
N LYS A 43 -1.33 3.03 7.25
CA LYS A 43 -0.15 2.91 6.39
C LYS A 43 1.09 3.26 7.18
N ALA A 44 2.16 2.49 7.02
CA ALA A 44 3.47 2.88 7.51
C ALA A 44 4.59 2.57 6.53
N VAL A 45 5.69 3.32 6.66
CA VAL A 45 6.94 3.05 5.97
C VAL A 45 8.01 2.74 7.00
N TRP A 46 8.64 1.59 6.83
CA TRP A 46 9.78 1.16 7.63
C TRP A 46 11.08 1.40 6.85
N ARG A 47 12.06 2.02 7.52
CA ARG A 47 13.37 2.38 6.98
C ARG A 47 14.42 2.24 8.07
N ASN A 48 15.62 1.78 7.72
CA ASN A 48 16.78 1.79 8.62
C ASN A 48 16.51 1.19 10.02
N GLY A 49 15.74 0.10 10.10
CA GLY A 49 15.45 -0.53 11.39
C GLY A 49 14.19 -0.02 12.11
N ALA A 50 13.62 1.11 11.69
CA ALA A 50 12.54 1.80 12.41
C ALA A 50 11.39 2.23 11.49
N VAL A 51 10.26 2.62 12.09
CA VAL A 51 9.16 3.26 11.35
C VAL A 51 9.55 4.70 11.05
N GLY A 52 9.72 5.03 9.77
CA GLY A 52 10.03 6.38 9.33
C GLY A 52 8.79 7.27 9.23
N SER A 53 7.65 6.74 8.78
CA SER A 53 6.41 7.50 8.70
C SER A 53 5.16 6.64 8.87
N ARG A 54 4.08 7.26 9.35
CA ARG A 54 2.74 6.67 9.51
C ARG A 54 1.69 7.62 8.97
N ALA A 55 0.61 7.09 8.41
CA ALA A 55 -0.56 7.86 8.05
C ALA A 55 -1.81 6.98 8.13
N GLN A 56 -2.94 7.57 8.49
CA GLN A 56 -4.23 6.93 8.32
C GLN A 56 -4.72 7.17 6.88
N ILE A 57 -5.15 6.10 6.23
CA ILE A 57 -5.85 6.15 4.95
C ILE A 57 -7.34 5.89 5.16
N GLN A 58 -8.16 6.36 4.23
CA GLN A 58 -9.60 6.15 4.29
C GLN A 58 -9.93 4.70 3.92
N GLY A 59 -10.35 3.93 4.92
CA GLY A 59 -10.74 2.53 4.78
C GLY A 59 -9.59 1.55 5.03
N GLY A 60 -9.97 0.32 5.38
CA GLY A 60 -9.02 -0.78 5.59
C GLY A 60 -8.39 -1.27 4.30
N SER A 61 -7.24 -1.95 4.42
CA SER A 61 -6.65 -2.69 3.30
C SER A 61 -6.03 -4.01 3.76
N MET A 62 -6.34 -5.06 3.02
CA MET A 62 -5.70 -6.37 3.07
C MET A 62 -5.02 -6.69 1.73
N ALA A 63 -4.84 -5.67 0.88
CA ALA A 63 -4.22 -5.77 -0.42
C ALA A 63 -2.76 -5.33 -0.36
N GLN A 64 -1.90 -6.00 -1.13
CA GLN A 64 -0.50 -5.60 -1.26
C GLN A 64 -0.41 -4.23 -1.96
N PRO A 65 0.34 -3.24 -1.42
CA PRO A 65 0.61 -2.00 -2.13
C PRO A 65 1.39 -2.25 -3.43
N ALA A 66 1.23 -1.40 -4.43
CA ALA A 66 2.04 -1.42 -5.65
C ALA A 66 2.97 -0.20 -5.69
N ALA A 67 4.27 -0.43 -5.78
CA ALA A 67 5.27 0.63 -5.83
C ALA A 67 5.91 0.70 -7.23
N SER A 68 6.02 1.93 -7.75
CA SER A 68 6.85 2.28 -8.91
C SER A 68 8.04 3.14 -8.47
N ARG A 69 8.79 3.68 -9.43
CA ARG A 69 9.85 4.65 -9.14
C ARG A 69 9.32 6.04 -8.75
N THR A 70 8.06 6.34 -9.04
CA THR A 70 7.48 7.68 -8.82
C THR A 70 6.37 7.68 -7.78
N HIS A 71 5.66 6.56 -7.60
CA HIS A 71 4.46 6.50 -6.78
C HIS A 71 4.32 5.17 -6.04
N VAL A 72 3.53 5.19 -4.96
CA VAL A 72 3.00 4.00 -4.30
C VAL A 72 1.48 4.07 -4.30
N PHE A 73 0.84 2.99 -4.75
CA PHE A 73 -0.61 2.86 -4.79
C PHE A 73 -1.09 1.86 -3.75
N ILE A 74 -2.10 2.26 -2.98
CA ILE A 74 -2.74 1.43 -1.97
C ILE A 74 -4.23 1.37 -2.28
N SER A 75 -4.71 0.17 -2.60
CA SER A 75 -6.15 -0.10 -2.67
C SER A 75 -6.68 -0.20 -1.25
N ALA A 76 -7.66 0.62 -0.89
CA ALA A 76 -8.36 0.59 0.39
C ALA A 76 -9.87 0.48 0.16
N GLU A 77 -10.63 0.20 1.21
CA GLU A 77 -12.09 0.06 1.13
C GLU A 77 -12.77 1.24 0.44
N ASN A 78 -12.31 2.47 0.74
CA ASN A 78 -12.96 3.72 0.31
C ASN A 78 -12.19 4.49 -0.78
N GLY A 79 -11.11 3.92 -1.33
CA GLY A 79 -10.44 4.53 -2.48
C GLY A 79 -9.09 3.91 -2.83
N LEU A 80 -8.57 4.32 -3.99
CA LEU A 80 -7.15 4.16 -4.34
C LEU A 80 -6.37 5.36 -3.83
N HIS A 81 -5.44 5.13 -2.92
CA HIS A 81 -4.55 6.16 -2.39
C HIS A 81 -3.23 6.13 -3.16
N ALA A 82 -2.87 7.25 -3.77
CA ALA A 82 -1.63 7.45 -4.49
C ALA A 82 -0.70 8.33 -3.67
N PHE A 83 0.44 7.77 -3.27
CA PHE A 83 1.50 8.46 -2.58
C PHE A 83 2.69 8.71 -3.51
N GLY A 84 3.58 9.62 -3.14
CA GLY A 84 4.86 9.80 -3.81
C GLY A 84 5.76 8.56 -3.68
N ALA A 85 6.92 8.59 -4.36
CA ALA A 85 7.83 7.44 -4.49
C ALA A 85 8.31 6.85 -3.14
N SER A 86 8.37 7.68 -2.10
CA SER A 86 8.79 7.31 -0.74
C SER A 86 7.59 6.92 0.15
N ALA A 87 6.35 6.98 -0.35
CA ALA A 87 5.13 6.76 0.41
C ALA A 87 4.93 7.66 1.65
N ASP A 88 5.62 8.80 1.74
CA ASP A 88 5.49 9.73 2.86
C ASP A 88 4.41 10.79 2.62
N ALA A 89 4.27 11.26 1.38
CA ALA A 89 3.27 12.24 0.99
C ALA A 89 2.11 11.58 0.24
N LEU A 90 0.89 11.72 0.76
CA LEU A 90 -0.32 11.40 0.02
C LEU A 90 -0.51 12.47 -1.07
N LEU A 91 -0.54 12.07 -2.33
CA LEU A 91 -0.66 12.98 -3.47
C LEU A 91 -2.08 13.05 -4.00
N ARG A 92 -2.80 11.92 -3.98
CA ARG A 92 -4.16 11.84 -4.52
C ARG A 92 -4.94 10.69 -3.90
N VAL A 93 -6.26 10.87 -3.81
CA VAL A 93 -7.22 9.81 -3.52
C VAL A 93 -8.20 9.72 -4.67
N PHE A 94 -8.43 8.50 -5.16
CA PHE A 94 -9.49 8.21 -6.11
C PHE A 94 -10.60 7.48 -5.34
N PRO A 95 -11.70 8.17 -4.97
CA PRO A 95 -12.72 7.60 -4.11
C PRO A 95 -13.49 6.49 -4.85
N TRP A 96 -13.81 5.43 -4.11
CA TRP A 96 -14.71 4.35 -4.54
C TRP A 96 -15.35 3.70 -3.31
N VAL A 97 -16.12 2.62 -3.51
CA VAL A 97 -16.67 1.80 -2.42
C VAL A 97 -16.33 0.33 -2.68
N GLY A 98 -15.93 -0.38 -1.61
CA GLY A 98 -15.73 -1.83 -1.64
C GLY A 98 -14.38 -2.29 -2.20
N GLY A 99 -13.32 -1.50 -2.06
CA GLY A 99 -11.96 -1.89 -2.42
C GLY A 99 -11.21 -2.62 -1.31
N GLY A 100 -9.87 -2.55 -1.34
CA GLY A 100 -9.03 -2.98 -0.21
C GLY A 100 -8.70 -4.47 -0.12
N ILE A 101 -9.25 -5.32 -0.99
CA ILE A 101 -8.98 -6.77 -1.00
C ILE A 101 -8.15 -7.24 -2.21
N SER A 102 -8.12 -6.45 -3.28
CA SER A 102 -7.37 -6.74 -4.49
C SER A 102 -6.19 -5.77 -4.64
N PRO A 103 -4.95 -6.26 -4.87
CA PRO A 103 -3.80 -5.39 -5.07
C PRO A 103 -3.95 -4.60 -6.38
N PRO A 104 -3.56 -3.31 -6.40
CA PRO A 104 -3.41 -2.60 -7.65
C PRO A 104 -2.24 -3.20 -8.46
N ALA A 105 -2.30 -3.09 -9.78
CA ALA A 105 -1.23 -3.47 -10.69
C ALA A 105 -0.79 -2.25 -11.51
N ILE A 106 0.51 -2.14 -11.79
CA ILE A 106 1.08 -1.06 -12.59
C ILE A 106 1.56 -1.66 -13.91
N GLY A 107 0.97 -1.21 -15.02
CA GLY A 107 1.38 -1.63 -16.37
C GLY A 107 2.71 -1.00 -16.79
N PRO A 108 3.35 -1.52 -17.85
CA PRO A 108 4.65 -1.05 -18.31
C PRO A 108 4.64 0.42 -18.79
N SER A 109 3.49 0.93 -19.22
CA SER A 109 3.29 2.33 -19.60
C SER A 109 2.91 3.24 -18.41
N GLY A 110 2.89 2.71 -17.19
CA GLY A 110 2.55 3.45 -15.97
C GLY A 110 1.06 3.54 -15.67
N HIS A 111 0.19 2.94 -16.49
CA HIS A 111 -1.24 2.83 -16.18
C HIS A 111 -1.43 1.99 -14.91
N VAL A 112 -2.40 2.39 -14.07
CA VAL A 112 -2.71 1.67 -12.84
C VAL A 112 -4.06 0.99 -12.98
N TYR A 113 -4.10 -0.29 -12.64
CA TYR A 113 -5.28 -1.14 -12.66
C TYR A 113 -5.65 -1.47 -11.23
N ALA A 114 -6.90 -1.23 -10.84
CA ALA A 114 -7.36 -1.58 -9.51
C ALA A 114 -8.82 -2.01 -9.53
N ILE A 115 -9.17 -2.92 -8.62
CA ILE A 115 -10.53 -3.45 -8.49
C ILE A 115 -11.14 -2.95 -7.19
N ALA A 116 -12.37 -2.46 -7.29
CA ALA A 116 -13.24 -2.22 -6.14
C ALA A 116 -14.63 -2.77 -6.45
N SER A 117 -15.22 -3.47 -5.47
CA SER A 117 -16.43 -4.28 -5.65
C SER A 117 -16.25 -5.23 -6.85
N ASN A 118 -17.01 -5.04 -7.92
CA ASN A 118 -16.99 -5.80 -9.16
C ASN A 118 -16.52 -4.99 -10.38
N ILE A 119 -15.85 -3.86 -10.17
CA ILE A 119 -15.43 -2.94 -11.23
C ILE A 119 -13.89 -2.90 -11.32
N LEU A 120 -13.36 -3.08 -12.52
CA LEU A 120 -11.97 -2.80 -12.85
C LEU A 120 -11.82 -1.34 -13.29
N PHE A 121 -11.08 -0.55 -12.52
CA PHE A 121 -10.69 0.80 -12.86
C PHE A 121 -9.33 0.81 -13.55
N VAL A 122 -9.19 1.69 -14.54
CA VAL A 122 -7.93 1.96 -15.23
C VAL A 122 -7.62 3.45 -15.12
N PHE A 123 -6.52 3.77 -14.47
CA PHE A 123 -6.04 5.14 -14.29
C PHE A 123 -4.90 5.41 -15.27
N ARG A 124 -4.91 6.61 -15.85
CA ARG A 124 -3.79 7.10 -16.65
C ARG A 124 -2.52 7.19 -15.80
N PRO A 125 -1.33 7.13 -16.42
CA PRO A 125 -0.08 7.33 -15.71
C PRO A 125 -0.11 8.64 -14.93
N PRO A 126 0.42 8.66 -13.69
CA PRO A 126 0.60 9.89 -12.94
C PRO A 126 1.47 10.88 -13.73
N GLN A 127 1.10 12.16 -13.68
CA GLN A 127 1.92 13.26 -14.19
C GLN A 127 2.90 13.74 -13.12
#